data_AF-A0A2S6B004-F1
#
_entry.id   AF-A0A2S6B004-F1
#
_cell.length_a   1.000
_cell.length_b   1.000
_cell.length_c   1.000
_cell.angle_alpha   90.00
_cell.angle_beta   90.00
_cell.angle_gamma   90.00
#
_symmetry.space_group_name_H-M   'P 1'
#
loop_
_entity.id
_entity.type
_entity.pdbx_description
1 polymer ?
#
loop_
_entity_poly.entity_id
_entity_poly.type
_entity_poly.pdbx_seq_one_letter_code
_entity_poly.pdbx_strand_id
1 'polypeptide(L)' 'SEQTGVTFDHADLSIEVRPKQRRIEGSATLSFTARAPLARLVIDLDRNLPVSAIAIDGQALPKRAWSNPDGQLTIALPR' A
#
# COMPACT_ATOMS: atom_id res chain seq x y z
N SER A 1 13.84 13.60 0.73
CA SER A 1 13.01 12.51 1.30
C SER A 1 11.62 12.66 0.72
N GLU A 2 11.11 11.69 -0.04
CA GLU A 2 9.84 11.81 -0.78
C GLU A 2 8.57 11.60 0.07
N GLN A 3 8.72 11.46 1.39
CA GLN A 3 7.62 11.22 2.34
C GLN A 3 7.38 12.38 3.31
N THR A 4 7.59 13.63 2.90
CA THR A 4 7.42 14.80 3.79
C THR A 4 5.94 15.15 4.03
N GLY A 5 5.04 14.73 3.14
CA GLY A 5 3.65 15.17 3.11
C GLY A 5 2.64 14.34 3.92
N VAL A 6 3.05 13.25 4.58
CA VAL A 6 2.17 12.43 5.42
C VAL A 6 2.76 12.14 6.79
N THR A 7 1.90 11.99 7.79
CA THR A 7 2.18 11.27 9.04
C THR A 7 1.60 9.87 8.91
N PHE A 8 2.36 8.84 9.28
CA PHE A 8 1.80 7.51 9.49
C PHE A 8 1.19 7.43 10.89
N ASP A 9 -0.06 7.01 10.99
CA ASP A 9 -0.80 7.00 12.25
C ASP A 9 -0.85 5.59 12.85
N HIS A 10 -1.31 4.60 12.08
CA HIS A 10 -1.34 3.19 12.49
C HIS A 10 -1.46 2.23 11.30
N ALA A 11 -1.18 0.95 11.56
CA ALA A 11 -1.39 -0.14 10.62
C ALA A 11 -2.08 -1.31 11.31
N ASP A 12 -3.13 -1.82 10.68
CA ASP A 12 -3.74 -3.10 11.01
C ASP A 12 -3.32 -4.11 9.96
N LEU A 13 -2.63 -5.17 10.40
CA LEU A 13 -2.13 -6.23 9.52
C LEU A 13 -2.74 -7.57 9.91
N SER A 14 -3.45 -8.18 8.98
CA SER A 14 -3.92 -9.55 9.06
C SER A 14 -3.09 -10.45 8.15
N ILE A 15 -2.62 -11.57 8.70
CA ILE A 15 -1.83 -12.57 7.96
C ILE A 15 -2.58 -13.90 8.00
N GLU A 16 -2.81 -14.49 6.84
CA GLU A 16 -3.34 -15.84 6.72
C GLU A 16 -2.25 -16.79 6.22
N VAL A 17 -1.95 -17.81 7.00
CA VAL A 17 -1.00 -18.86 6.62
C VAL A 17 -1.78 -20.01 5.98
N ARG A 18 -1.37 -20.43 4.78
CA ARG A 18 -1.92 -21.59 4.05
C ARG A 18 -0.86 -22.69 3.91
N PRO A 19 -0.64 -23.55 4.93
CA PRO A 19 0.47 -24.50 4.95
C PRO A 19 0.43 -25.52 3.79
N LYS A 20 -0.77 -26.05 3.48
CA LYS A 20 -0.95 -27.01 2.37
C LYS A 20 -0.55 -26.42 1.00
N GLN A 21 -0.65 -25.10 0.87
CA GLN A 21 -0.32 -24.36 -0.35
C GLN A 21 1.06 -23.69 -0.27
N ARG A 22 1.76 -23.82 0.86
CA ARG A 22 3.03 -23.14 1.16
C ARG A 22 2.98 -21.64 0.85
N ARG A 23 1.86 -21.00 1.17
CA ARG A 23 1.60 -19.58 0.89
C ARG A 23 1.21 -18.84 2.16
N ILE A 24 1.54 -17.56 2.19
CA ILE A 24 1.03 -16.60 3.15
C ILE A 24 0.28 -15.53 2.37
N GLU A 25 -0.87 -15.10 2.88
CA GLU A 25 -1.62 -13.95 2.39
C GLU A 25 -1.61 -12.86 3.45
N GLY A 26 -1.55 -11.61 3.01
CA GLY A 26 -1.57 -10.44 3.87
C GLY A 26 -2.64 -9.47 3.44
N SER A 27 -3.35 -8.90 4.41
CA SER A 27 -4.24 -7.75 4.21
C SER A 27 -3.86 -6.69 5.23
N ALA A 28 -3.58 -5.48 4.74
CA ALA A 28 -3.18 -4.36 5.58
C ALA A 28 -4.12 -3.17 5.35
N THR A 29 -4.55 -2.53 6.44
CA THR A 29 -5.14 -1.20 6.43
C THR A 29 -4.13 -0.25 7.05
N LEU A 30 -3.70 0.76 6.29
CA LEU A 30 -2.72 1.75 6.71
C LEU A 30 -3.39 3.11 6.78
N SER A 31 -3.28 3.77 7.94
CA SER A 31 -3.87 5.09 8.16
C SER A 31 -2.78 6.16 8.15
N PHE A 32 -3.01 7.21 7.38
CA PHE A 32 -2.11 8.34 7.24
C PHE A 32 -2.85 9.66 7.37
N THR A 33 -2.25 10.61 8.07
CA THR A 33 -2.70 12.00 8.09
C THR A 33 -1.90 12.80 7.06
N ALA A 34 -2.57 13.34 6.04
CA ALA A 34 -1.95 14.23 5.07
C ALA A 34 -1.63 15.60 5.71
N ARG A 35 -0.39 16.08 5.54
CA ARG A 35 0.07 17.40 6.01
C ARG A 35 0.05 18.47 4.92
N ALA A 36 -0.21 18.07 3.69
CA ALA A 36 -0.38 18.90 2.50
C ALA A 36 -1.15 18.09 1.44
N PRO A 37 -1.65 18.71 0.35
CA PRO A 37 -2.20 17.96 -0.77
C PRO A 37 -1.19 16.97 -1.36
N LEU A 38 -1.64 15.76 -1.68
CA LEU A 38 -0.80 14.66 -2.17
C LEU A 38 -1.32 14.15 -3.50
N ALA A 39 -0.44 14.06 -4.49
CA ALA A 39 -0.75 13.38 -5.75
C ALA A 39 -0.41 11.89 -5.70
N ARG A 40 0.51 11.50 -4.79
CA ARG A 40 1.03 10.14 -4.69
C ARG A 40 1.35 9.77 -3.24
N LEU A 41 1.19 8.50 -2.92
CA LEU A 41 1.68 7.86 -1.70
C LEU A 41 2.79 6.87 -2.08
N VAL A 42 3.87 6.85 -1.31
CA VAL A 42 4.97 5.88 -1.47
C VAL A 42 5.08 5.09 -0.19
N ILE A 43 5.15 3.77 -0.32
CA ILE A 43 5.32 2.82 0.77
C ILE A 43 6.48 1.90 0.41
N ASP A 44 7.43 1.72 1.33
CA ASP A 44 8.46 0.70 1.17
C ASP A 44 7.82 -0.69 1.28
N LEU A 45 7.93 -1.47 0.22
CA LEU A 45 7.37 -2.82 0.13
C LEU A 45 8.25 -3.66 -0.78
N ASP A 46 8.83 -4.74 -0.25
CA ASP A 46 9.68 -5.63 -1.03
C ASP A 46 9.00 -6.06 -2.33
N ARG A 47 9.70 -5.93 -3.46
CA ARG A 47 9.20 -6.26 -4.81
C ARG A 47 8.75 -7.72 -4.95
N ASN A 48 9.22 -8.61 -4.08
CA ASN A 48 8.83 -10.03 -4.04
C ASN A 48 7.48 -10.26 -3.37
N LEU A 49 6.85 -9.22 -2.82
CA LEU A 49 5.49 -9.25 -2.25
C LEU A 49 4.50 -8.70 -3.28
N PRO A 50 3.87 -9.56 -4.10
CA PRO A 50 2.93 -9.12 -5.11
C PRO A 50 1.67 -8.54 -4.45
N VAL A 51 1.37 -7.28 -4.75
CA VAL A 51 0.09 -6.68 -4.37
C VAL A 51 -0.99 -7.13 -5.34
N SER A 52 -2.13 -7.56 -4.82
CA SER A 52 -3.29 -7.97 -5.63
C SER A 52 -4.29 -6.83 -5.83
N ALA A 53 -4.55 -6.04 -4.79
CA ALA A 53 -5.49 -4.92 -4.80
C ALA A 53 -5.04 -3.80 -3.84
N ILE A 54 -5.48 -2.58 -4.14
CA ILE A 54 -5.33 -1.39 -3.29
C ILE A 54 -6.65 -0.63 -3.31
N ALA A 55 -7.07 -0.13 -2.15
CA ALA A 55 -8.15 0.84 -2.02
C ALA A 55 -7.67 2.05 -1.20
N ILE A 56 -8.19 3.23 -1.52
CA ILE A 56 -8.01 4.47 -0.75
C ILE A 56 -9.39 4.87 -0.26
N ASP A 57 -9.55 5.04 1.06
CA ASP A 57 -10.82 5.41 1.69
C ASP A 57 -12.01 4.55 1.23
N GLY A 58 -11.76 3.24 1.07
CA GLY A 58 -12.75 2.25 0.61
C GLY A 58 -12.95 2.17 -0.91
N GLN A 59 -12.35 3.08 -1.68
CA GLN A 59 -12.45 3.08 -3.14
C GLN A 59 -11.32 2.26 -3.77
N ALA A 60 -11.67 1.16 -4.46
CA ALA A 60 -10.72 0.33 -5.18
C ALA A 60 -10.02 1.10 -6.31
N LEU A 61 -8.69 0.98 -6.39
CA LEU A 61 -7.89 1.59 -7.42
C LEU A 61 -7.66 0.65 -8.61
N PRO A 62 -7.66 1.15 -9.86
CA PRO A 62 -7.28 0.34 -11.00
C PRO A 62 -5.79 -0.02 -10.93
N LYS A 63 -5.39 -1.20 -11.45
CA LYS A 63 -3.99 -1.68 -11.45
C LYS A 63 -2.98 -0.66 -12.01
N ARG A 64 -3.37 0.17 -12.97
CA ARG A 64 -2.51 1.22 -13.55
C ARG A 64 -2.19 2.38 -12.60
N ALA A 65 -2.91 2.51 -11.48
CA ALA A 65 -2.73 3.59 -10.53
C ALA A 65 -1.59 3.32 -9.55
N TRP A 66 -0.90 2.18 -9.63
CA TRP A 66 0.16 1.85 -8.71
C TRP A 66 1.18 0.90 -9.32
N SER A 67 2.40 0.92 -8.78
CA SER A 67 3.52 0.12 -9.28
C SER A 67 4.54 -0.13 -8.16
N ASN A 68 5.21 -1.28 -8.18
CA ASN A 68 6.28 -1.63 -7.24
C ASN A 68 7.44 -2.41 -7.91
N PRO A 69 8.15 -1.84 -8.89
CA PRO A 69 9.28 -2.52 -9.52
C PRO A 69 10.55 -2.49 -8.65
N ASP A 70 10.69 -1.44 -7.85
CA ASP A 70 11.93 -1.08 -7.16
C ASP A 70 11.91 -1.35 -5.65
N GLY A 71 10.88 -2.03 -5.13
CA GLY A 71 10.68 -2.19 -3.70
C GLY A 71 10.07 -0.97 -3.00
N GLN A 72 9.58 -0.01 -3.79
CA GLN A 72 8.82 1.15 -3.36
C GLN A 72 7.48 1.14 -4.08
N LEU A 73 6.43 0.74 -3.37
CA LEU A 73 5.06 0.79 -3.85
C LEU A 73 4.63 2.24 -3.99
N THR A 74 4.57 2.72 -5.22
CA THR A 74 4.02 4.02 -5.57
C THR A 74 2.55 3.88 -5.91
N ILE A 75 1.70 4.71 -5.29
CA ILE A 75 0.25 4.75 -5.48
C ILE A 75 -0.14 6.16 -5.89
N ALA A 76 -0.77 6.32 -7.05
CA ALA A 76 -1.41 7.56 -7.47
C ALA A 76 -2.74 7.72 -6.71
N LEU A 77 -2.90 8.85 -6.03
CA LEU A 77 -4.10 9.12 -5.25
C LEU A 77 -5.22 9.64 -6.17
N PRO A 78 -6.47 9.22 -5.93
CA PRO A 78 -7.63 9.85 -6.56
C PRO A 78 -7.70 11.33 -6.16
N ARG A 79 -8.28 12.16 -7.03
CA ARG A 79 -8.49 13.59 -6.75
C ARG A 79 -9.71 13.81 -5.88
#